data_AF-A0A0E1VUN4-F1
#
_entry.id   AF-A0A0E1VUN4-F1
#
_cell.length_a   1.000
_cell.length_b   1.000
_cell.length_c   1.000
_cell.angle_alpha   90.00
_cell.angle_beta   90.00
_cell.angle_gamma   90.00
#
_symmetry.space_group_name_H-M   'P 1'
#
loop_
_entity.id
_entity.type
_entity.pdbx_description
1 polymer ?
#
loop_
_entity_poly.entity_id
_entity_poly.type
_entity_poly.pdbx_seq_one_letter_code
_entity_poly.pdbx_strand_id
1 'polypeptide(L)'
;MPPNSAAPDDAAKAAPPVAQSDRGAGPLAGLTALKADRAQCMSARPSIRSTTKAPAVMSHARADTSRELTPVEARIAQTFVRPEHLRAIAAAARAGSFAVSFRASGQLSLKRLANGAPAKGHDILEKTIKPGSVQEVYGADSERRLAQIERADIDGYVGHWGRDKLLGLYMGPAANERDTPMLFGALRTTPSGHRYYPVDHDDLEGSLALLKRTQGPSGTAGSFWRSLPYTGDYDTHDMINMAGHRAPVPSGSRDEHRIMRSLNVAIEAIDPIRKASSGSHRLIQHGPQHNYVAHMRTNEQGAVIDEAVARASFPLAMCDRGTWSVIETPEALAAFYRQHGVVLKEKWREKRANTFTA
;
A
#
# COMPACT_ATOMS: atom_id res chain seq x y z
N MET A 1 -59.29 31.57 61.65
CA MET A 1 -59.84 31.97 60.34
C MET A 1 -58.92 31.47 59.24
N PRO A 2 -59.22 30.35 58.56
CA PRO A 2 -58.83 30.08 57.16
C PRO A 2 -59.82 30.80 56.21
N PRO A 3 -59.74 30.66 54.86
CA PRO A 3 -58.77 29.96 53.99
C PRO A 3 -57.99 30.99 53.12
N ASN A 4 -57.56 30.86 51.84
CA ASN A 4 -57.56 29.89 50.70
C ASN A 4 -56.41 30.35 49.73
N SER A 5 -55.92 29.67 48.68
CA SER A 5 -55.99 28.28 48.19
C SER A 5 -55.00 28.06 47.02
N ALA A 6 -54.27 26.94 47.04
CA ALA A 6 -53.71 26.19 45.90
C ALA A 6 -52.66 26.82 44.93
N ALA A 7 -51.78 25.94 44.42
CA ALA A 7 -50.87 26.11 43.28
C ALA A 7 -51.39 25.22 42.09
N PRO A 8 -50.68 24.85 40.98
CA PRO A 8 -49.22 24.74 40.78
C PRO A 8 -48.62 25.22 39.42
N ASP A 9 -47.28 25.30 39.41
CA ASP A 9 -46.28 24.96 38.37
C ASP A 9 -46.33 25.36 36.87
N ASP A 10 -45.13 25.23 36.27
CA ASP A 10 -44.71 25.23 34.86
C ASP A 10 -44.78 26.53 34.01
N ALA A 11 -43.60 27.14 33.81
CA ALA A 11 -43.27 27.97 32.65
C ALA A 11 -41.74 28.06 32.42
N ALA A 12 -41.15 27.07 31.74
CA ALA A 12 -39.73 27.12 31.36
C ALA A 12 -39.43 28.26 30.37
N LYS A 13 -38.25 28.90 30.49
CA LYS A 13 -37.73 29.82 29.47
C LYS A 13 -36.26 29.57 29.17
N ALA A 14 -35.95 29.42 27.89
CA ALA A 14 -34.70 28.80 27.42
C ALA A 14 -33.43 29.61 27.72
N ALA A 15 -32.38 28.90 28.12
CA ALA A 15 -30.99 29.30 27.91
C ALA A 15 -30.42 28.49 26.71
N PRO A 16 -29.51 29.06 25.90
CA PRO A 16 -28.93 28.35 24.75
C PRO A 16 -28.02 27.18 25.19
N PRO A 17 -27.88 26.13 24.37
CA PRO A 17 -27.09 24.95 24.73
C PRO A 17 -25.59 25.30 24.85
N VAL A 18 -24.97 24.79 25.92
CA VAL A 18 -23.52 24.88 26.13
C VAL A 18 -22.80 24.11 25.04
N ALA A 19 -21.89 24.77 24.32
CA ALA A 19 -21.02 24.12 23.34
C ALA A 19 -20.08 23.14 24.05
N GLN A 20 -20.35 21.83 23.93
CA GLN A 20 -19.43 20.80 24.40
C GLN A 20 -18.16 20.85 23.55
N SER A 21 -17.02 20.99 24.21
CA SER A 21 -15.74 21.19 23.52
C SER A 21 -15.22 19.90 22.90
N ASP A 22 -15.20 19.84 21.57
CA ASP A 22 -14.56 18.78 20.81
C ASP A 22 -13.05 18.74 21.12
N ARG A 23 -12.60 17.69 21.82
CA ARG A 23 -11.19 17.40 22.10
C ARG A 23 -10.89 15.96 21.67
N GLY A 24 -10.30 15.79 20.49
CA GLY A 24 -9.83 14.47 20.05
C GLY A 24 -9.78 14.29 18.54
N ALA A 25 -8.93 15.05 17.85
CA ALA A 25 -8.49 14.75 16.49
C ALA A 25 -7.02 15.15 16.33
N GLY A 26 -6.18 14.21 15.85
CA GLY A 26 -4.82 14.53 15.39
C GLY A 26 -4.86 15.40 14.13
N PRO A 27 -3.80 16.18 13.84
CA PRO A 27 -3.89 17.31 12.93
C PRO A 27 -4.13 16.93 11.47
N LEU A 28 -5.31 17.29 10.97
CA LEU A 28 -5.58 17.47 9.54
C LEU A 28 -4.84 18.73 9.04
N ALA A 29 -3.75 18.54 8.30
CA ALA A 29 -3.07 19.58 7.55
C ALA A 29 -2.72 19.05 6.14
N GLY A 30 -3.08 19.78 5.08
CA GLY A 30 -2.78 19.37 3.69
C GLY A 30 -3.87 19.63 2.63
N LEU A 31 -5.06 20.10 3.01
CA LEU A 31 -6.22 20.25 2.10
C LEU A 31 -6.10 21.33 0.99
N THR A 32 -4.93 21.99 0.85
CA THR A 32 -4.69 23.08 -0.11
C THR A 32 -3.74 22.73 -1.26
N ALA A 33 -2.98 21.63 -1.21
CA ALA A 33 -2.02 21.27 -2.27
C ALA A 33 -2.66 20.72 -3.55
N LEU A 34 -3.82 20.07 -3.43
CA LEU A 34 -4.52 19.26 -4.47
C LEU A 34 -4.94 20.00 -5.77
N LYS A 35 -4.63 21.29 -5.92
CA LYS A 35 -4.89 22.06 -7.15
C LYS A 35 -3.64 22.37 -8.00
N ALA A 36 -2.43 22.17 -7.48
CA ALA A 36 -1.19 22.53 -8.20
C ALA A 36 -0.78 21.49 -9.26
N ASP A 37 -0.68 20.21 -8.89
CA ASP A 37 -0.12 19.15 -9.76
C ASP A 37 -0.90 18.92 -11.07
N ARG A 38 -2.19 19.28 -11.09
CA ARG A 38 -3.05 19.11 -12.27
C ARG A 38 -2.64 20.00 -13.46
N ALA A 39 -1.79 21.01 -13.25
CA ALA A 39 -1.40 21.98 -14.27
C ALA A 39 -0.07 21.68 -14.99
N GLN A 40 0.88 20.96 -14.38
CA GLN A 40 2.25 20.83 -14.93
C GLN A 40 2.54 19.55 -15.74
N CYS A 41 1.59 18.61 -15.82
CA CYS A 41 1.80 17.33 -16.51
C CYS A 41 1.63 17.38 -18.06
N MET A 42 1.61 18.56 -18.70
CA MET A 42 1.20 18.71 -20.12
C MET A 42 2.08 19.62 -21.01
N SER A 43 3.42 19.54 -20.96
CA SER A 43 4.26 20.15 -22.03
C SER A 43 5.69 19.58 -22.24
N ALA A 44 5.90 18.26 -22.14
CA ALA A 44 7.09 17.63 -22.74
C ALA A 44 6.87 16.15 -23.12
N ARG A 45 7.13 15.78 -24.38
CA ARG A 45 7.37 14.38 -24.77
C ARG A 45 8.89 14.12 -24.78
N PRO A 46 9.46 13.35 -23.83
CA PRO A 46 10.86 12.97 -23.89
C PRO A 46 11.11 12.06 -25.10
N SER A 47 12.22 12.30 -25.83
CA SER A 47 12.55 11.54 -27.03
C SER A 47 12.70 10.04 -26.77
N ILE A 48 12.18 9.21 -27.68
CA ILE A 48 12.14 7.74 -27.54
C ILE A 48 13.52 7.15 -27.86
N ARG A 49 14.42 7.14 -26.86
CA ARG A 49 15.69 6.40 -26.88
C ARG A 49 15.89 5.57 -25.59
N SER A 50 15.05 4.55 -25.42
CA SER A 50 15.21 3.51 -24.37
C SER A 50 14.53 2.17 -24.73
N THR A 51 14.26 1.93 -26.01
CA THR A 51 13.37 0.84 -26.47
C THR A 51 14.08 -0.49 -26.71
N THR A 52 15.40 -0.53 -26.86
CA THR A 52 16.16 -1.74 -27.27
C THR A 52 16.21 -2.86 -26.23
N LYS A 53 16.03 -2.56 -24.93
CA LYS A 53 16.06 -3.58 -23.86
C LYS A 53 14.70 -4.13 -23.46
N ALA A 54 13.60 -3.42 -23.69
CA ALA A 54 12.28 -3.86 -23.24
C ALA A 54 11.85 -5.22 -23.84
N PRO A 55 11.98 -5.49 -25.16
CA PRO A 55 11.68 -6.80 -25.72
C PRO A 55 12.51 -7.94 -25.12
N ALA A 56 13.79 -7.69 -24.84
CA ALA A 56 14.69 -8.68 -24.23
C ALA A 56 14.35 -8.97 -22.76
N VAL A 57 13.94 -7.97 -21.98
CA VAL A 57 13.42 -8.18 -20.61
C VAL A 57 12.15 -9.02 -20.66
N MET A 58 11.22 -8.72 -21.58
CA MET A 58 9.98 -9.48 -21.73
C MET A 58 10.21 -10.92 -22.20
N SER A 59 11.16 -11.17 -23.10
CA SER A 59 11.45 -12.54 -23.56
C SER A 59 12.08 -13.39 -22.45
N HIS A 60 13.04 -12.85 -21.68
CA HIS A 60 13.64 -13.55 -20.55
C HIS A 60 12.63 -13.79 -19.42
N ALA A 61 11.83 -12.77 -19.05
CA ALA A 61 10.82 -12.89 -18.01
C ALA A 61 9.74 -13.94 -18.36
N ARG A 62 9.40 -14.10 -19.64
CA ARG A 62 8.48 -15.15 -20.12
C ARG A 62 9.15 -16.52 -20.19
N ALA A 63 10.36 -16.62 -20.73
CA ALA A 63 11.09 -17.90 -20.84
C ALA A 63 11.40 -18.53 -19.48
N ASP A 64 11.68 -17.73 -18.45
CA ASP A 64 11.98 -18.23 -17.09
C ASP A 64 10.73 -18.72 -16.32
N THR A 65 9.51 -18.52 -16.84
CA THR A 65 8.27 -18.84 -16.10
C THR A 65 8.10 -20.30 -15.69
N SER A 66 8.72 -21.23 -16.42
CA SER A 66 8.67 -22.68 -16.15
C SER A 66 9.82 -23.20 -15.29
N ARG A 67 10.85 -22.40 -14.99
CA ARG A 67 11.97 -22.81 -14.13
C ARG A 67 11.53 -22.93 -12.67
N GLU A 68 11.91 -23.99 -11.98
CA GLU A 68 11.72 -24.11 -10.53
C GLU A 68 12.37 -22.94 -9.76
N LEU A 69 11.70 -22.46 -8.71
CA LEU A 69 12.26 -21.44 -7.83
C LEU A 69 13.38 -22.05 -6.98
N THR A 70 14.50 -21.34 -6.86
CA THR A 70 15.52 -21.68 -5.85
C THR A 70 14.94 -21.58 -4.45
N PRO A 71 15.51 -22.26 -3.42
CA PRO A 71 15.02 -22.18 -2.04
C PRO A 71 14.90 -20.75 -1.50
N VAL A 72 15.78 -19.84 -1.95
CA VAL A 72 15.75 -18.41 -1.61
C VAL A 72 14.57 -17.70 -2.28
N GLU A 73 14.37 -17.89 -3.59
CA GLU A 73 13.21 -17.36 -4.32
C GLU A 73 11.90 -17.90 -3.72
N ALA A 74 11.83 -19.19 -3.40
CA ALA A 74 10.66 -19.83 -2.78
C ALA A 74 10.34 -19.25 -1.40
N ARG A 75 11.35 -18.97 -0.56
CA ARG A 75 11.17 -18.28 0.73
C ARG A 75 10.69 -16.83 0.56
N ILE A 76 11.21 -16.11 -0.44
CA ILE A 76 10.78 -14.74 -0.74
C ILE A 76 9.32 -14.73 -1.25
N ALA A 77 8.96 -15.71 -2.07
CA ALA A 77 7.64 -15.86 -2.67
C ALA A 77 6.49 -16.00 -1.64
N GLN A 78 6.80 -16.50 -0.43
CA GLN A 78 5.84 -16.70 0.64
C GLN A 78 5.35 -15.39 1.27
N THR A 79 6.11 -14.29 1.22
CA THR A 79 5.84 -13.12 2.08
C THR A 79 6.08 -11.75 1.42
N PHE A 80 6.94 -11.66 0.41
CA PHE A 80 7.35 -10.38 -0.18
C PHE A 80 6.66 -10.07 -1.51
N VAL A 81 6.77 -10.96 -2.49
CA VAL A 81 6.32 -10.75 -3.87
C VAL A 81 5.88 -12.08 -4.48
N ARG A 82 4.96 -12.07 -5.46
CA ARG A 82 4.41 -13.30 -6.07
C ARG A 82 5.50 -14.11 -6.84
N PRO A 83 5.45 -15.46 -6.83
CA PRO A 83 6.37 -16.35 -7.56
C PRO A 83 6.75 -15.91 -8.98
N GLU A 84 5.75 -15.53 -9.75
CA GLU A 84 5.85 -15.08 -11.13
C GLU A 84 6.56 -13.71 -11.23
N HIS A 85 6.23 -12.77 -10.33
CA HIS A 85 6.77 -11.41 -10.33
C HIS A 85 8.25 -11.36 -9.93
N LEU A 86 8.75 -12.33 -9.12
CA LEU A 86 10.18 -12.48 -8.81
C LEU A 86 11.07 -12.47 -10.06
N ARG A 87 10.63 -13.20 -11.10
CA ARG A 87 11.40 -13.41 -12.33
C ARG A 87 11.39 -12.16 -13.21
N ALA A 88 10.25 -11.48 -13.31
CA ALA A 88 10.12 -10.18 -13.97
C ALA A 88 10.99 -9.10 -13.30
N ILE A 89 10.94 -9.00 -11.97
CA ILE A 89 11.77 -8.09 -11.18
C ILE A 89 13.27 -8.39 -11.39
N ALA A 90 13.66 -9.67 -11.37
CA ALA A 90 15.03 -10.10 -11.61
C ALA A 90 15.52 -9.75 -13.02
N ALA A 91 14.71 -9.98 -14.05
CA ALA A 91 15.03 -9.61 -15.44
C ALA A 91 15.20 -8.09 -15.60
N ALA A 92 14.33 -7.29 -14.97
CA ALA A 92 14.44 -5.84 -14.96
C ALA A 92 15.72 -5.35 -14.24
N ALA A 93 16.02 -5.88 -13.05
CA ALA A 93 17.22 -5.55 -12.28
C ALA A 93 18.51 -5.89 -13.04
N ARG A 94 18.56 -7.07 -13.67
CA ARG A 94 19.69 -7.53 -14.50
C ARG A 94 19.90 -6.64 -15.72
N ALA A 95 18.84 -6.34 -16.47
CA ALA A 95 18.94 -5.56 -17.70
C ALA A 95 19.15 -4.05 -17.45
N GLY A 96 18.61 -3.52 -16.35
CA GLY A 96 18.72 -2.12 -15.95
C GLY A 96 19.95 -1.78 -15.10
N SER A 97 20.73 -2.80 -14.70
CA SER A 97 21.92 -2.71 -13.84
C SER A 97 21.66 -1.96 -12.52
N PHE A 98 20.66 -2.41 -11.77
CA PHE A 98 20.33 -1.89 -10.43
C PHE A 98 20.14 -3.04 -9.43
N ALA A 99 20.17 -2.69 -8.15
CA ALA A 99 19.63 -3.53 -7.08
C ALA A 99 18.36 -2.89 -6.50
N VAL A 100 17.42 -3.71 -6.05
CA VAL A 100 16.19 -3.27 -5.39
C VAL A 100 15.86 -4.20 -4.23
N SER A 101 15.42 -3.62 -3.11
CA SER A 101 14.97 -4.37 -1.94
C SER A 101 13.50 -4.09 -1.63
N PHE A 102 12.83 -5.08 -1.04
CA PHE A 102 11.41 -5.07 -0.71
C PHE A 102 11.19 -5.40 0.77
N ARG A 103 10.20 -4.75 1.36
CA ARG A 103 9.65 -5.10 2.68
C ARG A 103 8.61 -6.20 2.52
N ALA A 104 8.19 -6.81 3.62
CA ALA A 104 7.19 -7.87 3.63
C ALA A 104 5.78 -7.33 3.29
N SER A 105 5.34 -7.45 2.03
CA SER A 105 3.96 -7.14 1.61
C SER A 105 2.90 -7.97 2.37
N GLY A 106 3.27 -9.17 2.80
CA GLY A 106 2.46 -10.07 3.63
C GLY A 106 1.56 -11.02 2.84
N GLN A 107 1.40 -12.25 3.35
CA GLN A 107 0.62 -13.33 2.71
C GLN A 107 -0.80 -12.91 2.32
N LEU A 108 -1.50 -12.16 3.18
CA LEU A 108 -2.85 -11.67 2.92
C LEU A 108 -2.90 -10.73 1.70
N SER A 109 -1.91 -9.85 1.55
CA SER A 109 -1.79 -8.98 0.38
C SER A 109 -1.48 -9.80 -0.88
N LEU A 110 -0.57 -10.77 -0.80
CA LEU A 110 -0.22 -11.66 -1.92
C LEU A 110 -1.42 -12.52 -2.38
N LYS A 111 -2.24 -13.03 -1.44
CA LYS A 111 -3.53 -13.69 -1.68
C LYS A 111 -4.47 -12.81 -2.52
N ARG A 112 -4.59 -11.51 -2.19
CA ARG A 112 -5.44 -10.59 -2.96
C ARG A 112 -4.84 -10.19 -4.30
N LEU A 113 -3.53 -10.05 -4.38
CA LEU A 113 -2.84 -9.81 -5.65
C LEU A 113 -2.98 -11.00 -6.63
N ALA A 114 -3.01 -12.24 -6.12
CA ALA A 114 -3.32 -13.43 -6.92
C ALA A 114 -4.79 -13.44 -7.41
N ASN A 115 -5.73 -12.96 -6.60
CA ASN A 115 -7.13 -12.73 -7.00
C ASN A 115 -7.33 -11.56 -7.99
N GLY A 116 -6.26 -10.97 -8.53
CA GLY A 116 -6.33 -9.85 -9.48
C GLY A 116 -6.65 -8.48 -8.86
N ALA A 117 -6.76 -8.37 -7.53
CA ALA A 117 -7.16 -7.13 -6.84
C ALA A 117 -6.19 -5.96 -7.12
N PRO A 118 -6.68 -4.72 -7.31
CA PRO A 118 -5.85 -3.54 -7.51
C PRO A 118 -5.00 -3.22 -6.28
N ALA A 119 -3.83 -2.63 -6.49
CA ALA A 119 -2.92 -2.20 -5.43
C ALA A 119 -3.12 -0.69 -5.18
N LYS A 120 -3.27 -0.29 -3.91
CA LYS A 120 -3.55 1.11 -3.55
C LYS A 120 -2.40 2.07 -3.89
N GLY A 121 -2.69 3.33 -4.21
CA GLY A 121 -1.67 4.38 -4.31
C GLY A 121 -1.45 5.11 -2.98
N HIS A 122 -0.69 6.21 -3.03
CA HIS A 122 -0.56 7.17 -1.91
C HIS A 122 -1.87 7.94 -1.61
N ASP A 123 -2.83 7.91 -2.53
CA ASP A 123 -4.14 8.52 -2.40
C ASP A 123 -4.99 7.87 -1.29
N ILE A 124 -4.85 6.55 -1.09
CA ILE A 124 -5.53 5.82 -0.02
C ILE A 124 -4.50 5.50 1.09
N LEU A 125 -4.43 6.36 2.10
CA LEU A 125 -3.49 6.19 3.23
C LEU A 125 -3.83 5.01 4.16
N GLU A 126 -5.10 4.60 4.21
CA GLU A 126 -5.60 3.63 5.19
C GLU A 126 -5.01 2.21 5.10
N LYS A 127 -5.12 1.46 6.20
CA LYS A 127 -4.39 0.20 6.42
C LYS A 127 -5.13 -1.02 5.84
N THR A 128 -4.37 -1.93 5.25
CA THR A 128 -4.81 -3.28 4.88
C THR A 128 -5.29 -4.05 6.10
N ILE A 129 -6.45 -4.71 6.00
CA ILE A 129 -7.04 -5.58 7.01
C ILE A 129 -6.10 -6.75 7.29
N LYS A 130 -5.44 -6.71 8.45
CA LYS A 130 -4.49 -7.72 8.92
C LYS A 130 -4.47 -7.74 10.45
N PRO A 131 -3.95 -8.79 11.13
CA PRO A 131 -4.02 -8.92 12.58
C PRO A 131 -3.62 -7.64 13.35
N GLY A 132 -2.52 -6.98 12.94
CA GLY A 132 -2.08 -5.72 13.56
C GLY A 132 -3.06 -4.55 13.41
N SER A 133 -3.78 -4.40 12.28
CA SER A 133 -4.76 -3.31 12.12
C SER A 133 -6.09 -3.63 12.82
N VAL A 134 -6.47 -4.91 12.87
CA VAL A 134 -7.62 -5.38 13.65
C VAL A 134 -7.36 -5.19 15.15
N GLN A 135 -6.14 -5.47 15.62
CA GLN A 135 -5.69 -5.23 16.99
C GLN A 135 -5.67 -3.74 17.37
N GLU A 136 -5.25 -2.88 16.43
CA GLU A 136 -5.20 -1.42 16.61
C GLU A 136 -6.60 -0.78 16.78
N VAL A 137 -7.62 -1.35 16.14
CA VAL A 137 -8.99 -0.81 16.14
C VAL A 137 -9.91 -1.47 17.18
N TYR A 138 -9.85 -2.81 17.34
CA TYR A 138 -10.79 -3.56 18.18
C TYR A 138 -10.27 -3.93 19.57
N GLY A 139 -8.98 -3.67 19.88
CA GLY A 139 -8.42 -3.91 21.21
C GLY A 139 -8.59 -5.38 21.66
N ALA A 140 -9.38 -5.61 22.71
CA ALA A 140 -9.59 -6.96 23.27
C ALA A 140 -10.52 -7.87 22.44
N ASP A 141 -11.34 -7.33 21.53
CA ASP A 141 -12.22 -8.12 20.64
C ASP A 141 -11.49 -8.58 19.36
N SER A 142 -10.20 -8.29 19.23
CA SER A 142 -9.41 -8.43 18.00
C SER A 142 -9.39 -9.85 17.43
N GLU A 143 -9.18 -10.87 18.25
CA GLU A 143 -9.14 -12.28 17.80
C GLU A 143 -10.49 -12.73 17.25
N ARG A 144 -11.58 -12.42 17.96
CA ARG A 144 -12.95 -12.72 17.55
C ARG A 144 -13.33 -11.99 16.26
N ARG A 145 -12.97 -10.71 16.12
CA ARG A 145 -13.22 -9.93 14.90
C ARG A 145 -12.35 -10.37 13.73
N LEU A 146 -11.09 -10.77 13.96
CA LEU A 146 -10.23 -11.38 12.94
C LEU A 146 -10.83 -12.70 12.43
N ALA A 147 -11.27 -13.59 13.32
CA ALA A 147 -11.91 -14.84 12.93
C ALA A 147 -13.27 -14.66 12.22
N GLN A 148 -13.95 -13.52 12.39
CA GLN A 148 -15.09 -13.12 11.56
C GLN A 148 -14.65 -12.65 10.16
N ILE A 149 -13.66 -11.75 10.11
CA ILE A 149 -13.05 -11.18 8.89
C ILE A 149 -12.48 -12.26 7.95
N GLU A 150 -11.83 -13.28 8.50
CA GLU A 150 -11.24 -14.40 7.75
C GLU A 150 -12.32 -15.35 7.20
N ARG A 151 -13.34 -15.69 8.00
CA ARG A 151 -14.52 -16.45 7.54
C ARG A 151 -15.28 -15.70 6.44
N ALA A 152 -15.31 -14.37 6.52
CA ALA A 152 -15.88 -13.52 5.50
C ALA A 152 -15.01 -13.39 4.23
N ASP A 153 -13.75 -13.86 4.26
CA ASP A 153 -12.74 -13.77 3.20
C ASP A 153 -12.43 -12.31 2.77
N ILE A 154 -12.43 -11.38 3.73
CA ILE A 154 -12.08 -9.96 3.48
C ILE A 154 -10.73 -9.51 4.09
N ASP A 155 -10.02 -10.43 4.75
CA ASP A 155 -8.62 -10.28 5.13
C ASP A 155 -7.74 -9.83 3.94
N GLY A 156 -6.75 -8.98 4.13
CA GLY A 156 -5.83 -8.57 3.06
C GLY A 156 -6.35 -7.52 2.07
N TYR A 157 -7.60 -7.07 2.16
CA TYR A 157 -8.06 -5.87 1.43
C TYR A 157 -7.81 -4.59 2.25
N VAL A 158 -7.84 -3.43 1.60
CA VAL A 158 -7.71 -2.11 2.26
C VAL A 158 -9.05 -1.73 2.87
N GLY A 159 -9.09 -1.69 4.20
CA GLY A 159 -10.27 -1.25 4.95
C GLY A 159 -10.42 0.26 4.93
N HIS A 160 -11.68 0.72 4.98
CA HIS A 160 -12.03 2.05 5.45
C HIS A 160 -12.45 1.91 6.92
N TRP A 161 -11.76 2.61 7.82
CA TRP A 161 -11.82 2.40 9.27
C TRP A 161 -12.45 3.61 9.99
N GLY A 162 -13.30 3.30 10.96
CA GLY A 162 -13.71 4.23 12.01
C GLY A 162 -12.69 4.24 13.16
N ARG A 163 -13.06 4.85 14.29
CA ARG A 163 -12.22 4.85 15.50
C ARG A 163 -12.26 3.50 16.25
N ASP A 164 -13.32 2.74 16.01
CA ASP A 164 -13.81 1.61 16.80
C ASP A 164 -14.13 0.37 15.96
N LYS A 165 -14.19 0.50 14.63
CA LYS A 165 -14.61 -0.57 13.71
C LYS A 165 -14.19 -0.39 12.26
N LEU A 166 -14.33 -1.46 11.48
CA LEU A 166 -14.31 -1.42 10.02
C LEU A 166 -15.64 -0.85 9.50
N LEU A 167 -15.59 0.17 8.63
CA LEU A 167 -16.75 0.81 8.00
C LEU A 167 -16.97 0.37 6.55
N GLY A 168 -15.94 -0.21 5.91
CA GLY A 168 -16.03 -0.65 4.53
C GLY A 168 -14.73 -1.18 3.94
N LEU A 169 -14.78 -1.53 2.65
CA LEU A 169 -13.62 -1.89 1.82
C LEU A 169 -13.43 -0.83 0.74
N TYR A 170 -12.21 -0.32 0.55
CA TYR A 170 -11.93 0.62 -0.54
C TYR A 170 -11.99 -0.09 -1.90
N MET A 171 -12.70 0.51 -2.86
CA MET A 171 -13.03 -0.12 -4.14
C MET A 171 -12.26 0.49 -5.31
N GLY A 172 -11.67 -0.37 -6.13
CA GLY A 172 -10.96 0.01 -7.35
C GLY A 172 -11.87 0.34 -8.54
N PRO A 173 -11.31 0.87 -9.64
CA PRO A 173 -12.08 1.38 -10.78
C PRO A 173 -12.85 0.32 -11.58
N ALA A 174 -12.64 -0.97 -11.30
CA ALA A 174 -13.46 -2.06 -11.84
C ALA A 174 -14.87 -2.08 -11.22
N ALA A 175 -15.05 -1.54 -10.00
CA ALA A 175 -16.36 -1.31 -9.41
C ALA A 175 -16.94 0.02 -9.93
N ASN A 176 -17.44 -0.01 -11.17
CA ASN A 176 -18.01 1.15 -11.87
C ASN A 176 -19.46 0.91 -12.35
N GLU A 177 -20.11 1.98 -12.80
CA GLU A 177 -21.51 2.00 -13.21
C GLU A 177 -21.84 1.10 -14.41
N ARG A 178 -20.92 0.99 -15.37
CA ARG A 178 -21.12 0.19 -16.59
C ARG A 178 -20.95 -1.30 -16.31
N ASP A 179 -19.89 -1.65 -15.59
CA ASP A 179 -19.48 -3.05 -15.40
C ASP A 179 -20.13 -3.70 -14.18
N THR A 180 -20.57 -2.89 -13.20
CA THR A 180 -21.12 -3.36 -11.91
C THR A 180 -22.26 -2.46 -11.36
N PRO A 181 -23.29 -2.09 -12.15
CA PRO A 181 -24.26 -1.05 -11.79
C PRO A 181 -24.90 -1.19 -10.40
N MET A 182 -25.36 -2.39 -10.04
CA MET A 182 -25.97 -2.65 -8.72
C MET A 182 -24.99 -2.47 -7.55
N LEU A 183 -23.72 -2.83 -7.75
CA LEU A 183 -22.67 -2.65 -6.75
C LEU A 183 -22.31 -1.17 -6.63
N PHE A 184 -22.15 -0.49 -7.78
CA PHE A 184 -21.78 0.92 -7.87
C PHE A 184 -22.77 1.85 -7.15
N GLY A 185 -24.08 1.56 -7.27
CA GLY A 185 -25.14 2.27 -6.56
C GLY A 185 -25.13 2.06 -5.03
N ALA A 186 -24.46 1.02 -4.53
CA ALA A 186 -24.27 0.77 -3.10
C ALA A 186 -22.94 1.33 -2.55
N LEU A 187 -22.05 1.85 -3.40
CA LEU A 187 -20.79 2.43 -2.96
C LEU A 187 -20.99 3.81 -2.32
N ARG A 188 -20.34 4.00 -1.16
CA ARG A 188 -20.21 5.29 -0.50
C ARG A 188 -18.91 5.98 -0.95
N THR A 189 -18.81 7.28 -0.71
CA THR A 189 -17.68 8.11 -1.12
C THR A 189 -17.08 8.83 0.08
N THR A 190 -15.76 8.85 0.21
CA THR A 190 -15.03 9.61 1.25
C THR A 190 -14.97 11.11 0.92
N PRO A 191 -14.62 11.98 1.88
CA PRO A 191 -14.34 13.40 1.59
C PRO A 191 -13.22 13.62 0.55
N SER A 192 -12.30 12.66 0.40
CA SER A 192 -11.24 12.64 -0.62
C SER A 192 -11.70 12.13 -1.99
N GLY A 193 -12.97 11.71 -2.15
CA GLY A 193 -13.53 11.25 -3.42
C GLY A 193 -13.31 9.76 -3.73
N HIS A 194 -12.65 9.01 -2.86
CA HIS A 194 -12.50 7.55 -3.02
C HIS A 194 -13.80 6.83 -2.68
N ARG A 195 -14.08 5.75 -3.42
CA ARG A 195 -15.26 4.93 -3.18
C ARG A 195 -14.93 3.76 -2.27
N TYR A 196 -15.85 3.44 -1.36
CA TYR A 196 -15.80 2.25 -0.52
C TYR A 196 -17.14 1.51 -0.55
N TYR A 197 -17.08 0.18 -0.49
CA TYR A 197 -18.24 -0.66 -0.25
C TYR A 197 -18.50 -0.68 1.26
N PRO A 198 -19.68 -0.28 1.76
CA PRO A 198 -19.96 -0.26 3.19
C PRO A 198 -20.00 -1.69 3.75
N VAL A 199 -19.44 -1.86 4.96
CA VAL A 199 -19.46 -3.13 5.69
C VAL A 199 -20.18 -2.91 7.00
N ASP A 200 -21.09 -3.81 7.35
CA ASP A 200 -21.63 -3.90 8.71
C ASP A 200 -20.70 -4.81 9.53
N HIS A 201 -20.36 -4.36 10.74
CA HIS A 201 -19.46 -5.07 11.64
C HIS A 201 -20.19 -6.13 12.47
N ASP A 202 -21.52 -6.04 12.62
CA ASP A 202 -22.32 -6.99 13.39
C ASP A 202 -23.14 -7.93 12.48
N ASP A 203 -23.48 -7.51 11.24
CA ASP A 203 -23.86 -8.42 10.13
C ASP A 203 -22.84 -8.40 8.98
N LEU A 204 -21.69 -9.03 9.20
CA LEU A 204 -20.61 -9.11 8.21
C LEU A 204 -20.97 -9.98 6.99
N GLU A 205 -21.91 -10.93 7.11
CA GLU A 205 -22.25 -11.85 6.01
C GLU A 205 -23.33 -11.27 5.09
N GLY A 206 -24.44 -10.77 5.65
CA GLY A 206 -25.49 -10.12 4.90
C GLY A 206 -25.03 -8.81 4.26
N SER A 207 -24.25 -7.99 4.97
CA SER A 207 -23.69 -6.76 4.40
C SER A 207 -22.75 -7.02 3.21
N LEU A 208 -22.01 -8.15 3.19
CA LEU A 208 -21.16 -8.53 2.05
C LEU A 208 -21.91 -9.25 0.92
N ALA A 209 -23.20 -9.60 1.08
CA ALA A 209 -23.91 -10.45 0.12
C ALA A 209 -24.06 -9.81 -1.29
N LEU A 210 -24.25 -8.48 -1.39
CA LEU A 210 -24.27 -7.78 -2.68
C LEU A 210 -22.88 -7.77 -3.35
N LEU A 211 -21.81 -7.51 -2.59
CA LEU A 211 -20.44 -7.60 -3.13
C LEU A 211 -20.17 -9.03 -3.63
N LYS A 212 -20.38 -10.06 -2.80
CA LYS A 212 -20.06 -11.46 -3.12
C LYS A 212 -20.86 -12.03 -4.31
N ARG A 213 -22.10 -11.57 -4.52
CA ARG A 213 -22.93 -11.96 -5.67
C ARG A 213 -22.67 -11.16 -6.96
N THR A 214 -21.82 -10.13 -6.92
CA THR A 214 -21.54 -9.29 -8.10
C THR A 214 -20.81 -10.11 -9.17
N GLN A 215 -21.44 -10.24 -10.33
CA GLN A 215 -20.88 -10.87 -11.52
C GLN A 215 -19.95 -9.90 -12.26
N GLY A 216 -18.94 -10.44 -12.95
CA GLY A 216 -18.09 -9.64 -13.84
C GLY A 216 -18.67 -9.49 -15.25
N PRO A 217 -18.03 -8.67 -16.11
CA PRO A 217 -18.44 -8.47 -17.51
C PRO A 217 -18.57 -9.77 -18.35
N SER A 218 -17.92 -10.85 -17.92
CA SER A 218 -17.99 -12.19 -18.54
C SER A 218 -19.04 -13.11 -17.88
N GLY A 219 -19.98 -12.59 -17.09
CA GLY A 219 -21.02 -13.35 -16.38
C GLY A 219 -20.52 -14.24 -15.23
N THR A 220 -19.22 -14.26 -14.96
CA THR A 220 -18.60 -15.15 -13.97
C THR A 220 -18.98 -14.76 -12.54
N ALA A 221 -19.78 -15.59 -11.88
CA ALA A 221 -20.28 -15.37 -10.52
C ALA A 221 -19.28 -15.85 -9.44
N GLY A 222 -19.44 -15.34 -8.21
CA GLY A 222 -18.79 -15.86 -6.99
C GLY A 222 -17.29 -15.60 -6.82
N SER A 223 -16.54 -15.42 -7.91
CA SER A 223 -15.10 -15.11 -7.89
C SER A 223 -14.79 -13.65 -8.19
N PHE A 224 -15.47 -13.03 -9.16
CA PHE A 224 -15.14 -11.71 -9.70
C PHE A 224 -15.00 -10.60 -8.65
N TRP A 225 -15.87 -10.59 -7.64
CA TRP A 225 -15.81 -9.59 -6.56
C TRP A 225 -14.44 -9.49 -5.90
N ARG A 226 -13.64 -10.57 -5.89
CA ARG A 226 -12.32 -10.61 -5.24
C ARG A 226 -11.26 -9.74 -5.93
N SER A 227 -11.49 -9.30 -7.17
CA SER A 227 -10.62 -8.35 -7.87
C SER A 227 -11.07 -6.89 -7.74
N LEU A 228 -12.16 -6.61 -7.02
CA LEU A 228 -12.73 -5.26 -6.94
C LEU A 228 -12.17 -4.37 -5.82
N PRO A 229 -11.98 -4.83 -4.57
CA PRO A 229 -11.41 -3.99 -3.52
C PRO A 229 -9.89 -3.87 -3.67
N TYR A 230 -9.33 -2.76 -3.18
CA TYR A 230 -7.88 -2.55 -3.12
C TYR A 230 -7.20 -3.50 -2.15
N THR A 231 -5.93 -3.80 -2.41
CA THR A 231 -4.96 -4.45 -1.51
C THR A 231 -3.66 -3.61 -1.44
N GLY A 232 -2.67 -4.07 -0.67
CA GLY A 232 -1.33 -3.48 -0.65
C GLY A 232 -0.56 -3.70 -1.96
N ASP A 233 0.41 -2.83 -2.23
CA ASP A 233 1.37 -2.95 -3.33
C ASP A 233 2.67 -3.64 -2.87
N TYR A 234 3.76 -3.50 -3.63
CA TYR A 234 5.09 -4.01 -3.27
C TYR A 234 5.96 -2.90 -2.70
N ASP A 235 5.77 -2.70 -1.41
CA ASP A 235 6.49 -1.84 -0.46
C ASP A 235 8.04 -1.89 -0.69
N THR A 236 8.58 -0.97 -1.48
CA THR A 236 10.03 -0.93 -1.78
C THR A 236 10.83 -0.35 -0.62
N HIS A 237 11.92 -1.02 -0.24
CA HIS A 237 12.80 -0.63 0.85
C HIS A 237 13.90 0.33 0.38
N ASP A 238 14.72 -0.09 -0.59
CA ASP A 238 15.74 0.74 -1.24
C ASP A 238 15.92 0.36 -2.72
N MET A 239 16.37 1.33 -3.52
CA MET A 239 16.80 1.17 -4.90
C MET A 239 18.23 1.71 -5.03
N ILE A 240 19.15 0.87 -5.52
CA ILE A 240 20.57 1.21 -5.64
C ILE A 240 20.97 1.13 -7.10
N ASN A 241 21.52 2.22 -7.64
CA ASN A 241 22.13 2.20 -8.96
C ASN A 241 23.42 1.36 -8.89
N MET A 242 23.55 0.35 -9.76
CA MET A 242 24.76 -0.48 -9.87
C MET A 242 25.53 -0.22 -11.18
N ALA A 243 25.08 0.73 -12.01
CA ALA A 243 25.72 1.13 -13.26
C ALA A 243 26.57 2.41 -13.09
N GLY A 244 27.88 2.33 -13.32
CA GLY A 244 28.78 3.46 -13.13
C GLY A 244 28.93 3.80 -11.65
N HIS A 245 28.64 5.05 -11.26
CA HIS A 245 28.71 5.48 -9.86
C HIS A 245 27.61 4.81 -9.02
N ARG A 246 28.02 3.95 -8.08
CA ARG A 246 27.10 3.19 -7.23
C ARG A 246 26.61 4.05 -6.06
N ALA A 247 25.29 4.19 -5.94
CA ALA A 247 24.66 5.01 -4.91
C ALA A 247 23.19 4.60 -4.70
N PRO A 248 22.58 4.89 -3.53
CA PRO A 248 21.13 4.87 -3.38
C PRO A 248 20.50 5.88 -4.35
N VAL A 249 19.37 5.53 -4.94
CA VAL A 249 18.71 6.31 -5.98
C VAL A 249 17.91 7.45 -5.32
N PRO A 250 18.17 8.74 -5.61
CA PRO A 250 17.51 9.85 -4.92
C PRO A 250 16.01 9.97 -5.20
N SER A 251 15.27 10.51 -4.23
CA SER A 251 13.83 10.77 -4.34
C SER A 251 13.50 11.74 -5.49
N GLY A 252 12.43 11.46 -6.24
CA GLY A 252 12.01 12.23 -7.40
C GLY A 252 12.94 12.10 -8.62
N SER A 253 14.05 11.38 -8.52
CA SER A 253 15.07 11.34 -9.57
C SER A 253 14.58 10.65 -10.84
N ARG A 254 15.25 10.95 -11.96
CA ARG A 254 15.01 10.25 -13.24
C ARG A 254 15.28 8.75 -13.15
N ASP A 255 16.16 8.32 -12.25
CA ASP A 255 16.47 6.91 -12.04
C ASP A 255 15.43 6.18 -11.18
N GLU A 256 14.84 6.85 -10.17
CA GLU A 256 13.72 6.30 -9.38
C GLU A 256 12.54 5.99 -10.33
N HIS A 257 12.12 6.98 -11.11
CA HIS A 257 11.09 6.83 -12.13
C HIS A 257 11.44 5.79 -13.21
N ARG A 258 12.72 5.69 -13.63
CA ARG A 258 13.19 4.67 -14.57
C ARG A 258 13.04 3.27 -13.99
N ILE A 259 13.50 3.05 -12.77
CA ILE A 259 13.50 1.75 -12.10
C ILE A 259 12.06 1.30 -11.80
N MET A 260 11.24 2.16 -11.20
CA MET A 260 9.81 1.89 -10.96
C MET A 260 9.07 1.52 -12.26
N ARG A 261 9.35 2.23 -13.35
CA ARG A 261 8.75 1.93 -14.67
C ARG A 261 9.26 0.61 -15.24
N SER A 262 10.57 0.34 -15.18
CA SER A 262 11.15 -0.92 -15.65
C SER A 262 10.62 -2.14 -14.89
N LEU A 263 10.45 -2.02 -13.57
CA LEU A 263 9.84 -3.07 -12.73
C LEU A 263 8.38 -3.33 -13.12
N ASN A 264 7.55 -2.28 -13.14
CA ASN A 264 6.13 -2.42 -13.49
C ASN A 264 5.92 -2.95 -14.93
N VAL A 265 6.71 -2.50 -15.91
CA VAL A 265 6.61 -2.99 -17.31
C VAL A 265 7.03 -4.46 -17.43
N ALA A 266 8.03 -4.91 -16.65
CA ALA A 266 8.40 -6.32 -16.63
C ALA A 266 7.30 -7.20 -15.99
N ILE A 267 6.61 -6.69 -14.96
CA ILE A 267 5.47 -7.36 -14.32
C ILE A 267 4.28 -7.42 -15.30
N GLU A 268 3.90 -6.32 -15.95
CA GLU A 268 2.82 -6.27 -16.96
C GLU A 268 3.03 -7.29 -18.10
N ALA A 269 4.29 -7.55 -18.48
CA ALA A 269 4.63 -8.49 -19.54
C ALA A 269 4.32 -9.96 -19.22
N ILE A 270 4.13 -10.32 -17.94
CA ILE A 270 3.79 -11.67 -17.48
C ILE A 270 2.43 -11.75 -16.76
N ASP A 271 1.98 -10.67 -16.12
CA ASP A 271 0.65 -10.53 -15.52
C ASP A 271 -0.04 -9.29 -16.15
N PRO A 272 -0.77 -9.45 -17.28
CA PRO A 272 -1.39 -8.34 -18.02
C PRO A 272 -2.51 -7.59 -17.26
N ILE A 273 -2.91 -8.06 -16.09
CA ILE A 273 -3.78 -7.31 -15.18
C ILE A 273 -2.99 -6.13 -14.59
N ARG A 274 -1.68 -6.30 -14.38
CA ARG A 274 -0.76 -5.37 -13.70
C ARG A 274 -0.18 -4.28 -14.60
N LYS A 275 -1.07 -3.64 -15.38
CA LYS A 275 -0.74 -2.61 -16.36
C LYS A 275 0.12 -1.49 -15.73
N ALA A 276 1.33 -1.28 -16.24
CA ALA A 276 2.27 -0.31 -15.70
C ALA A 276 1.80 1.16 -15.84
N SER A 277 0.87 1.39 -16.78
CA SER A 277 0.17 2.66 -17.00
C SER A 277 -1.03 2.88 -16.06
N SER A 278 -1.50 1.84 -15.35
CA SER A 278 -2.64 1.94 -14.45
C SER A 278 -2.20 2.31 -13.03
N GLY A 279 -2.61 3.49 -12.58
CA GLY A 279 -2.34 4.00 -11.23
C GLY A 279 -2.93 3.15 -10.10
N SER A 280 -3.79 2.15 -10.39
CA SER A 280 -4.37 1.23 -9.42
C SER A 280 -3.96 -0.23 -9.62
N HIS A 281 -3.26 -0.60 -10.69
CA HIS A 281 -2.91 -2.01 -10.97
C HIS A 281 -1.40 -2.27 -11.10
N ARG A 282 -0.58 -1.23 -11.31
CA ARG A 282 0.87 -1.31 -11.14
C ARG A 282 1.21 -1.67 -9.69
N LEU A 283 2.30 -2.41 -9.46
CA LEU A 283 2.66 -2.97 -8.14
C LEU A 283 3.82 -2.26 -7.45
N ILE A 284 4.61 -1.47 -8.16
CA ILE A 284 5.51 -0.48 -7.56
C ILE A 284 4.79 0.86 -7.63
N GLN A 285 4.08 1.25 -6.58
CA GLN A 285 3.30 2.48 -6.57
C GLN A 285 4.13 3.71 -6.22
N HIS A 286 5.13 3.53 -5.35
CA HIS A 286 5.93 4.61 -4.78
C HIS A 286 7.45 4.32 -4.77
N GLY A 287 8.22 5.38 -4.51
CA GLY A 287 9.66 5.28 -4.29
C GLY A 287 10.02 4.57 -2.97
N PRO A 288 11.29 4.20 -2.78
CA PRO A 288 11.73 3.39 -1.66
C PRO A 288 11.64 4.07 -0.28
N GLN A 289 11.46 3.26 0.76
CA GLN A 289 11.55 3.66 2.18
C GLN A 289 12.83 4.45 2.52
N HIS A 290 13.95 4.16 1.83
CA HIS A 290 15.19 4.94 1.90
C HIS A 290 14.94 6.45 1.72
N ASN A 291 14.05 6.81 0.81
CA ASN A 291 13.78 8.17 0.38
C ASN A 291 12.72 8.91 1.20
N TYR A 292 11.93 8.20 2.03
CA TYR A 292 10.82 8.76 2.82
C TYR A 292 11.18 10.07 3.55
N VAL A 293 12.28 10.09 4.32
CA VAL A 293 12.69 11.29 5.10
C VAL A 293 13.07 12.47 4.20
N ALA A 294 13.55 12.23 2.98
CA ALA A 294 13.82 13.29 2.01
C ALA A 294 12.51 13.78 1.37
N HIS A 295 11.60 12.87 1.00
CA HIS A 295 10.27 13.21 0.48
C HIS A 295 9.51 14.12 1.44
N MET A 296 9.36 13.70 2.71
CA MET A 296 8.65 14.48 3.74
C MET A 296 9.22 15.88 3.88
N ARG A 297 10.56 16.02 3.89
CA ARG A 297 11.23 17.32 4.07
C ARG A 297 11.10 18.26 2.87
N THR A 298 10.96 17.73 1.66
CA THR A 298 10.78 18.55 0.45
C THR A 298 9.31 18.92 0.25
N ASN A 299 8.42 17.93 0.33
CA ASN A 299 7.03 18.02 -0.15
C ASN A 299 6.00 18.25 0.95
N GLU A 300 6.28 17.81 2.18
CA GLU A 300 5.33 17.81 3.31
C GLU A 300 5.92 18.62 4.49
N GLN A 301 6.36 19.85 4.19
CA GLN A 301 7.06 20.70 5.13
C GLN A 301 6.21 21.00 6.38
N GLY A 302 6.72 20.61 7.55
CA GLY A 302 6.04 20.73 8.84
C GLY A 302 5.26 19.48 9.29
N ALA A 303 5.09 18.46 8.42
CA ALA A 303 4.51 17.19 8.82
C ALA A 303 5.44 16.40 9.76
N VAL A 304 4.84 15.62 10.67
CA VAL A 304 5.59 14.77 11.61
C VAL A 304 6.15 13.57 10.86
N ILE A 305 7.45 13.32 10.98
CA ILE A 305 8.12 12.15 10.39
C ILE A 305 7.76 10.91 11.22
N ASP A 306 7.14 9.92 10.59
CA ASP A 306 6.93 8.61 11.19
C ASP A 306 8.28 7.86 11.30
N GLU A 307 8.75 7.67 12.54
CA GLU A 307 10.01 6.98 12.83
C GLU A 307 9.97 5.46 12.58
N ALA A 308 8.79 4.83 12.54
CA ALA A 308 8.65 3.44 12.12
C ALA A 308 8.74 3.32 10.59
N VAL A 309 8.21 4.28 9.83
CA VAL A 309 8.40 4.37 8.37
C VAL A 309 9.81 4.82 8.01
N ALA A 310 10.50 5.60 8.85
CA ALA A 310 11.87 6.05 8.59
C ALA A 310 12.95 4.96 8.76
N ARG A 311 12.67 3.86 9.46
CA ARG A 311 13.63 2.79 9.82
C ARG A 311 13.44 1.54 8.95
N ALA A 312 14.55 0.90 8.58
CA ALA A 312 14.54 -0.39 7.90
C ALA A 312 13.77 -1.44 8.72
N SER A 313 12.82 -2.14 8.09
CA SER A 313 12.03 -3.21 8.71
C SER A 313 12.42 -4.57 8.13
N PHE A 314 13.07 -5.39 8.95
CA PHE A 314 13.58 -6.71 8.56
C PHE A 314 12.55 -7.84 8.76
N PRO A 315 12.67 -8.97 8.05
CA PRO A 315 13.63 -9.26 6.97
C PRO A 315 13.31 -8.50 5.67
N LEU A 316 14.31 -8.39 4.79
CA LEU A 316 14.22 -7.71 3.49
C LEU A 316 14.55 -8.70 2.35
N ALA A 317 13.75 -8.69 1.27
CA ALA A 317 14.10 -9.41 0.05
C ALA A 317 14.89 -8.50 -0.88
N MET A 318 16.13 -8.86 -1.19
CA MET A 318 17.05 -8.07 -2.01
C MET A 318 17.32 -8.76 -3.34
N CYS A 319 17.06 -8.05 -4.44
CA CYS A 319 17.44 -8.45 -5.80
C CYS A 319 18.60 -7.59 -6.28
N ASP A 320 19.83 -8.11 -6.28
CA ASP A 320 20.97 -7.45 -6.92
C ASP A 320 21.12 -7.95 -8.35
N ARG A 321 20.84 -7.07 -9.34
CA ARG A 321 21.06 -7.34 -10.78
C ARG A 321 20.52 -8.70 -11.25
N GLY A 322 19.38 -9.12 -10.69
CA GLY A 322 18.70 -10.37 -10.98
C GLY A 322 19.16 -11.60 -10.19
N THR A 323 19.87 -11.42 -9.08
CA THR A 323 20.16 -12.47 -8.09
C THR A 323 19.41 -12.15 -6.80
N TRP A 324 18.61 -13.09 -6.30
CA TRP A 324 17.79 -12.92 -5.10
C TRP A 324 18.50 -13.37 -3.83
N SER A 325 18.25 -12.66 -2.73
CA SER A 325 18.77 -12.91 -1.39
C SER A 325 17.79 -12.39 -0.33
N VAL A 326 17.88 -12.90 0.90
CA VAL A 326 17.17 -12.34 2.06
C VAL A 326 18.19 -11.74 3.01
N ILE A 327 17.92 -10.53 3.49
CA ILE A 327 18.73 -9.80 4.48
C ILE A 327 17.92 -9.81 5.78
N GLU A 328 18.38 -10.58 6.77
CA GLU A 328 17.68 -10.74 8.05
C GLU A 328 17.94 -9.60 9.05
N THR A 329 19.11 -8.92 8.96
CA THR A 329 19.58 -8.01 10.02
C THR A 329 20.22 -6.71 9.49
N PRO A 330 20.36 -5.67 10.32
CA PRO A 330 21.06 -4.43 9.94
C PRO A 330 22.54 -4.64 9.59
N GLU A 331 23.19 -5.64 10.18
CA GLU A 331 24.61 -5.95 9.96
C GLU A 331 24.81 -6.60 8.59
N ALA A 332 23.89 -7.50 8.21
CA ALA A 332 23.83 -8.06 6.86
C ALA A 332 23.53 -6.97 5.81
N LEU A 333 22.65 -6.00 6.12
CA LEU A 333 22.41 -4.83 5.27
C LEU A 333 23.69 -3.97 5.14
N ALA A 334 24.37 -3.68 6.25
CA ALA A 334 25.62 -2.92 6.25
C ALA A 334 26.76 -3.64 5.53
N ALA A 335 26.79 -4.98 5.58
CA ALA A 335 27.73 -5.81 4.82
C ALA A 335 27.46 -5.73 3.31
N PHE A 336 26.20 -5.84 2.88
CA PHE A 336 25.80 -5.67 1.48
C PHE A 336 26.24 -4.30 0.93
N TYR A 337 25.86 -3.21 1.61
CA TYR A 337 26.24 -1.86 1.18
C TYR A 337 27.77 -1.70 1.07
N ARG A 338 28.53 -2.21 2.06
CA ARG A 338 30.00 -2.21 2.04
C ARG A 338 30.58 -3.00 0.86
N GLN A 339 30.08 -4.21 0.61
CA GLN A 339 30.50 -5.08 -0.50
C GLN A 339 30.27 -4.42 -1.86
N HIS A 340 29.18 -3.67 -2.01
CA HIS A 340 28.88 -2.94 -3.24
C HIS A 340 29.58 -1.57 -3.34
N GLY A 341 30.25 -1.08 -2.29
CA GLY A 341 30.91 0.22 -2.26
C GLY A 341 29.96 1.40 -2.04
N VAL A 342 28.82 1.16 -1.39
CA VAL A 342 27.73 2.13 -1.19
C VAL A 342 27.66 2.52 0.29
N VAL A 343 27.38 3.79 0.59
CA VAL A 343 27.25 4.27 1.98
C VAL A 343 25.87 3.97 2.53
N LEU A 344 25.77 3.12 3.56
CA LEU A 344 24.52 2.88 4.29
C LEU A 344 24.11 4.13 5.09
N LYS A 345 22.86 4.55 4.87
CA LYS A 345 22.15 5.63 5.59
C LYS A 345 22.27 5.48 7.11
N GLU A 346 22.64 6.56 7.79
CA GLU A 346 22.96 6.54 9.22
C GLU A 346 21.82 6.01 10.10
N LYS A 347 20.58 6.45 9.88
CA LYS A 347 19.37 5.96 10.60
C LYS A 347 19.07 4.46 10.43
N TRP A 348 19.77 3.76 9.54
CA TRP A 348 19.62 2.32 9.30
C TRP A 348 20.81 1.49 9.79
N ARG A 349 21.81 2.14 10.39
CA ARG A 349 22.86 1.45 11.15
C ARG A 349 22.29 1.03 12.49
N GLU A 350 22.77 -0.09 13.02
CA GLU A 350 22.52 -0.44 14.41
C GLU A 350 22.94 0.71 15.33
N LYS A 351 22.12 1.04 16.32
CA LYS A 351 22.55 1.94 17.39
C LYS A 351 23.65 1.24 18.17
N ARG A 352 24.91 1.61 17.92
CA ARG A 352 26.00 1.32 18.85
C ARG A 352 25.56 1.72 20.25
N ALA A 353 25.54 0.78 21.18
CA ALA A 353 25.45 1.11 22.59
C ALA A 353 26.64 2.02 22.92
N ASN A 354 26.37 3.19 23.51
CA ASN A 354 27.42 4.10 23.92
C ASN A 354 28.11 3.54 25.17
N THR A 355 29.02 2.58 24.97
CA THR A 355 29.98 2.12 25.98
C THR A 355 31.04 3.20 26.23
N PHE A 356 30.60 4.33 26.77
CA PHE A 356 31.45 5.16 27.62
C PHE A 356 31.69 4.41 28.93
N THR A 357 32.65 3.49 28.91
CA THR A 357 33.37 3.10 30.12
C THR A 357 34.16 4.32 30.58
N ALA A 358 33.77 4.87 31.73
CA ALA A 358 34.56 5.86 32.48
C ALA A 358 35.74 5.18 33.21
#